data_AF-A0AAV7BJY5-F1
#
_entry.id   AF-A0AAV7BJY5-F1
#
_cell.length_a   1.000
_cell.length_b   1.000
_cell.length_c   1.000
_cell.angle_alpha   90.00
_cell.angle_beta   90.00
_cell.angle_gamma   90.00
#
_symmetry.space_group_name_H-M   'P 1'
#
loop_
_entity.id
_entity.type
_entity.pdbx_description
1 polymer ?
#
loop_
_entity_poly.entity_id
_entity_poly.type
_entity_poly.pdbx_seq_one_letter_code
_entity_poly.pdbx_strand_id
1 'polypeptide(L)'
;MKLLYQQGLVHHVSNLIVETTALYLDDDKIRLKAANAQLLSLLDVLHCILKYTSGVVRVVIQAQKTGQGSDTHKAEELLIVNKPLTDLISLLVQLLPSEDPEIYENSSQCLSLMVQLYGGENQDSMTPDNMESFAQVLVSRREPKQQKLLLRVIKRLVTSNEKHLDSMKNDGELLLRTLERLTQDPSLNKDIAVTSLASEILSTVGRQ
;
A
#
# COMPACT_ATOMS: atom_id res chain seq x y z
N MET A 1 -14.31 -1.54 -19.93
CA MET A 1 -14.09 -0.82 -18.65
C MET A 1 -15.30 0.00 -18.22
N LYS A 2 -15.79 1.02 -18.96
CA LYS A 2 -16.90 1.88 -18.50
C LYS A 2 -18.18 1.12 -18.09
N LEU A 3 -18.60 0.13 -18.87
CA LEU A 3 -19.76 -0.72 -18.55
C LEU A 3 -19.58 -1.51 -17.23
N LEU A 4 -18.37 -2.02 -16.97
CA LEU A 4 -18.09 -2.76 -15.72
C LEU A 4 -18.20 -1.83 -14.50
N TYR A 5 -17.68 -0.60 -14.62
CA TYR A 5 -17.83 0.41 -13.56
C TYR A 5 -19.30 0.76 -13.30
N GLN A 6 -20.10 0.92 -14.35
CA GLN A 6 -21.54 1.17 -14.23
C GLN A 6 -22.30 -0.01 -13.60
N GLN A 7 -21.77 -1.23 -13.74
CA GLN A 7 -22.30 -2.44 -13.10
C GLN A 7 -21.75 -2.67 -11.68
N GLY A 8 -21.06 -1.69 -11.09
CA GLY A 8 -20.61 -1.78 -9.69
C GLY A 8 -19.31 -2.57 -9.49
N LEU A 9 -18.45 -2.69 -10.51
CA LEU A 9 -17.16 -3.41 -10.43
C LEU A 9 -16.38 -3.12 -9.14
N VAL A 10 -16.19 -1.82 -8.81
CA VAL A 10 -15.41 -1.39 -7.63
C VAL A 10 -16.03 -1.94 -6.35
N HIS A 11 -17.34 -1.81 -6.20
CA HIS A 11 -18.05 -2.29 -5.02
C HIS A 11 -17.96 -3.81 -4.88
N HIS A 12 -18.20 -4.55 -5.97
CA HIS A 12 -18.13 -6.01 -5.95
C HIS A 12 -16.73 -6.53 -5.64
N VAL A 13 -15.70 -5.95 -6.26
CA VAL A 13 -14.30 -6.34 -6.00
C VAL A 13 -13.91 -6.01 -4.56
N SER A 14 -14.26 -4.83 -4.05
CA SER A 14 -13.99 -4.47 -2.65
C SER A 14 -14.63 -5.45 -1.67
N ASN A 15 -15.92 -5.75 -1.81
CA ASN A 15 -16.62 -6.65 -0.89
C ASN A 15 -16.03 -8.07 -0.93
N LEU A 16 -15.75 -8.59 -2.13
CA LEU A 16 -15.15 -9.92 -2.27
C LEU A 16 -13.76 -9.98 -1.63
N ILE A 17 -12.95 -8.93 -1.76
CA ILE A 17 -11.64 -8.86 -1.10
C ILE A 17 -11.79 -8.83 0.41
N VAL A 18 -12.72 -8.02 0.94
CA VAL A 18 -12.99 -7.93 2.39
C VAL A 18 -13.39 -9.31 2.94
N GLU A 19 -14.38 -9.95 2.32
CA GLU A 19 -14.88 -11.27 2.74
C GLU A 19 -13.80 -12.36 2.64
N THR A 20 -13.06 -12.39 1.53
CA THR A 20 -12.01 -13.41 1.33
C THR A 20 -10.82 -13.18 2.25
N THR A 21 -10.46 -11.92 2.54
CA THR A 21 -9.38 -11.58 3.49
C THR A 21 -9.78 -11.98 4.91
N ALA A 22 -11.04 -11.77 5.31
CA ALA A 22 -11.54 -12.23 6.60
C ALA A 22 -11.42 -13.75 6.74
N LEU A 23 -11.72 -14.51 5.67
CA LEU A 23 -11.52 -15.96 5.64
C LEU A 23 -10.05 -16.38 5.63
N TYR A 24 -9.17 -15.58 5.04
CA TYR A 24 -7.72 -15.83 5.00
C TYR A 24 -7.06 -15.63 6.37
N LEU A 25 -7.48 -14.60 7.10
CA LEU A 25 -6.95 -14.26 8.42
C LEU A 25 -7.56 -15.12 9.54
N ASP A 26 -8.62 -15.88 9.25
CA ASP A 26 -9.19 -16.88 10.16
C ASP A 26 -8.28 -18.13 10.17
N ASP A 27 -7.90 -18.62 11.36
CA ASP A 27 -6.88 -19.70 11.57
C ASP A 27 -7.39 -21.12 11.18
N ASP A 28 -8.48 -21.20 10.38
CA ASP A 28 -9.03 -22.45 9.89
C ASP A 28 -8.26 -22.96 8.65
N LYS A 29 -7.27 -23.81 8.93
CA LYS A 29 -6.35 -24.43 7.96
C LYS A 29 -7.05 -25.17 6.80
N ILE A 30 -8.28 -25.65 6.96
CA ILE A 30 -9.00 -26.39 5.90
C ILE A 30 -9.55 -25.43 4.84
N ARG A 31 -10.01 -24.24 5.27
CA ARG A 31 -10.58 -23.21 4.37
C ARG A 31 -9.49 -22.38 3.69
N LEU A 32 -8.31 -22.34 4.29
CA LEU A 32 -7.17 -21.54 3.86
C LEU A 32 -6.77 -21.75 2.39
N LYS A 33 -6.65 -23.00 1.92
CA LYS A 33 -6.15 -23.23 0.54
C LYS A 33 -7.07 -22.68 -0.56
N ALA A 34 -8.39 -22.82 -0.38
CA ALA A 34 -9.37 -22.27 -1.31
C ALA A 34 -9.44 -20.74 -1.20
N ALA A 35 -9.38 -20.21 0.03
CA ALA A 35 -9.31 -18.79 0.30
C ALA A 35 -8.07 -18.14 -0.33
N ASN A 36 -6.89 -18.79 -0.28
CA ASN A 36 -5.65 -18.29 -0.89
C ASN A 36 -5.79 -18.11 -2.40
N ALA A 37 -6.25 -19.14 -3.12
CA ALA A 37 -6.38 -19.07 -4.57
C ALA A 37 -7.40 -17.99 -5.00
N GLN A 38 -8.49 -17.86 -4.24
CA GLN A 38 -9.48 -16.81 -4.46
C GLN A 38 -8.92 -15.42 -4.16
N LEU A 39 -8.20 -15.26 -3.04
CA LEU A 39 -7.59 -14.00 -2.64
C LEU A 39 -6.55 -13.54 -3.68
N LEU A 40 -5.70 -14.44 -4.16
CA LEU A 40 -4.74 -14.14 -5.22
C LEU A 40 -5.44 -13.65 -6.49
N SER A 41 -6.49 -14.36 -6.92
CA SER A 41 -7.28 -13.96 -8.09
C SER A 41 -7.91 -12.57 -7.92
N LEU A 42 -8.39 -12.24 -6.71
CA LEU A 42 -8.97 -10.94 -6.41
C LEU A 42 -7.92 -9.83 -6.32
N LEU A 43 -6.75 -10.11 -5.75
CA LEU A 43 -5.63 -9.18 -5.73
C LEU A 43 -5.10 -8.89 -7.14
N ASP A 44 -5.07 -9.89 -8.03
CA ASP A 44 -4.73 -9.70 -9.45
C ASP A 44 -5.73 -8.76 -10.15
N VAL A 45 -7.04 -8.96 -9.92
CA VAL A 45 -8.08 -8.06 -10.45
C VAL A 45 -7.90 -6.64 -9.91
N LEU A 46 -7.67 -6.49 -8.61
CA LEU A 46 -7.41 -5.18 -7.98
C LEU A 46 -6.18 -4.53 -8.61
N HIS A 47 -5.09 -5.28 -8.75
CA HIS A 47 -3.85 -4.80 -9.36
C HIS A 47 -4.10 -4.35 -10.81
N CYS A 48 -4.85 -5.09 -11.61
CA CYS A 48 -5.22 -4.68 -12.97
C CYS A 48 -5.98 -3.36 -12.99
N ILE A 49 -6.96 -3.18 -12.10
CA ILE A 49 -7.74 -1.92 -11.97
C ILE A 49 -6.82 -0.75 -11.62
N LEU A 50 -5.95 -0.93 -10.62
CA LEU A 50 -5.01 0.10 -10.15
C LEU A 50 -3.96 0.44 -11.22
N LYS A 51 -3.43 -0.57 -11.90
CA LYS A 51 -2.42 -0.38 -12.96
C LYS A 51 -3.01 0.35 -14.17
N TYR A 52 -4.24 0.01 -14.56
CA TYR A 52 -4.95 0.74 -15.61
C TYR A 52 -5.14 2.21 -15.22
N THR A 53 -5.62 2.47 -14.00
CA THR A 53 -5.84 3.83 -13.49
C THR A 53 -4.53 4.62 -13.44
N SER A 54 -3.46 4.03 -12.89
CA SER A 54 -2.13 4.63 -12.88
C SER A 54 -1.59 4.89 -14.29
N GLY A 55 -1.87 4.03 -15.27
CA GLY A 55 -1.47 4.24 -16.65
C GLY A 55 -2.11 5.50 -17.24
N VAL A 56 -3.44 5.65 -17.06
CA VAL A 56 -4.17 6.82 -17.54
C VAL A 56 -3.69 8.11 -16.87
N VAL A 57 -3.53 8.10 -15.53
CA VAL A 57 -3.03 9.25 -14.77
C VAL A 57 -1.62 9.66 -15.21
N ARG A 58 -0.73 8.69 -15.46
CA ARG A 58 0.65 8.97 -15.93
C ARG A 58 0.67 9.65 -17.30
N VAL A 59 -0.18 9.23 -18.23
CA VAL A 59 -0.29 9.86 -19.56
C VAL A 59 -0.70 11.32 -19.42
N VAL A 60 -1.70 11.62 -18.57
CA VAL A 60 -2.14 12.99 -18.31
C VAL A 60 -1.03 13.83 -17.70
N ILE A 61 -0.36 13.34 -16.65
CA ILE A 61 0.75 14.05 -15.99
C ILE A 61 1.90 14.32 -16.99
N GLN A 62 2.18 13.37 -17.88
CA GLN A 62 3.24 13.53 -18.88
C GLN A 62 2.90 14.57 -19.94
N ALA A 63 1.66 14.58 -20.45
CA ALA A 63 1.18 15.59 -21.40
C ALA A 63 1.22 17.01 -20.81
N GLN A 64 0.82 17.15 -19.54
CA GLN A 64 0.90 18.43 -18.82
C GLN A 64 2.34 18.95 -18.71
N LYS A 65 3.30 18.06 -18.43
CA LYS A 65 4.73 18.43 -18.33
C LYS A 65 5.32 18.86 -19.67
N THR A 66 4.82 18.35 -20.79
CA THR A 66 5.31 18.69 -22.15
C THR A 66 4.55 19.83 -22.79
N GLY A 67 3.61 20.47 -22.07
CA GLY A 67 2.81 21.58 -22.59
C GLY A 67 1.77 21.17 -23.64
N GLN A 68 1.50 19.88 -23.79
CA GLN A 68 0.43 19.38 -24.63
C GLN A 68 -0.89 19.48 -23.85
N GLY A 69 -1.94 19.98 -24.49
CA GLY A 69 -3.27 20.02 -23.87
C GLY A 69 -3.69 18.62 -23.41
N SER A 70 -3.87 18.44 -22.11
CA SER A 70 -4.23 17.14 -21.53
C SER A 70 -5.73 17.08 -21.31
N ASP A 71 -6.39 16.01 -21.81
CA ASP A 71 -7.73 15.66 -21.37
C ASP A 71 -7.64 15.03 -19.96
N THR A 72 -7.73 15.87 -18.92
CA THR A 72 -7.66 15.44 -17.52
C THR A 72 -8.93 14.74 -17.06
N HIS A 73 -10.05 14.99 -17.76
CA HIS A 73 -11.38 14.58 -17.32
C HIS A 73 -11.48 13.06 -17.13
N LYS A 74 -10.95 12.29 -18.07
CA LYS A 74 -10.95 10.83 -17.99
C LYS A 74 -10.14 10.30 -16.79
N ALA A 75 -9.01 10.94 -16.47
CA ALA A 75 -8.19 10.54 -15.33
C ALA A 75 -8.89 10.86 -14.00
N GLU A 76 -9.48 12.05 -13.91
CA GLU A 76 -10.26 12.48 -12.75
C GLU A 76 -11.48 11.58 -12.51
N GLU A 77 -12.27 11.29 -13.56
CA GLU A 77 -13.42 10.37 -13.48
C GLU A 77 -12.98 8.99 -12.95
N LEU A 78 -11.87 8.45 -13.46
CA LEU A 78 -11.35 7.17 -13.00
C LEU A 78 -10.87 7.21 -11.54
N LEU A 79 -10.22 8.28 -11.11
CA LEU A 79 -9.81 8.44 -9.70
C LEU A 79 -11.04 8.51 -8.78
N ILE A 80 -12.08 9.24 -9.18
CA ILE A 80 -13.32 9.37 -8.41
C ILE A 80 -14.04 8.01 -8.30
N VAL A 81 -14.23 7.32 -9.43
CA VAL A 81 -14.95 6.04 -9.45
C VAL A 81 -14.22 4.95 -8.66
N ASN A 82 -12.89 4.96 -8.68
CA ASN A 82 -12.06 3.99 -7.94
C ASN A 82 -11.74 4.43 -6.51
N LYS A 83 -12.14 5.63 -6.07
CA LYS A 83 -11.86 6.14 -4.72
C LYS A 83 -12.27 5.16 -3.60
N PRO A 84 -13.42 4.45 -3.65
CA PRO A 84 -13.79 3.49 -2.61
C PRO A 84 -12.80 2.33 -2.42
N LEU A 85 -11.91 2.08 -3.39
CA LEU A 85 -10.86 1.08 -3.20
C LEU A 85 -9.88 1.49 -2.09
N THR A 86 -9.76 2.76 -1.72
CA THR A 86 -8.87 3.19 -0.63
C THR A 86 -9.21 2.55 0.70
N ASP A 87 -10.45 2.10 0.89
CA ASP A 87 -10.88 1.41 2.11
C ASP A 87 -10.21 0.04 2.27
N LEU A 88 -9.64 -0.51 1.19
CA LEU A 88 -8.85 -1.74 1.22
C LEU A 88 -7.41 -1.51 1.70
N ILE A 89 -6.94 -0.27 1.87
CA ILE A 89 -5.53 -0.01 2.26
C ILE A 89 -5.18 -0.72 3.56
N SER A 90 -6.01 -0.59 4.60
CA SER A 90 -5.77 -1.26 5.89
C SER A 90 -5.69 -2.78 5.73
N LEU A 91 -6.58 -3.37 4.93
CA LEU A 91 -6.57 -4.82 4.66
C LEU A 91 -5.31 -5.25 3.91
N LEU A 92 -4.86 -4.46 2.92
CA LEU A 92 -3.62 -4.74 2.20
C LEU A 92 -2.40 -4.69 3.13
N VAL A 93 -2.39 -3.79 4.12
CA VAL A 93 -1.33 -3.73 5.14
C VAL A 93 -1.33 -4.99 6.01
N GLN A 94 -2.51 -5.45 6.44
CA GLN A 94 -2.66 -6.69 7.23
C GLN A 94 -2.26 -7.95 6.46
N LEU A 95 -2.26 -7.93 5.12
CA LEU A 95 -1.79 -9.03 4.28
C LEU A 95 -0.27 -9.06 4.09
N LEU A 96 0.45 -7.98 4.39
CA LEU A 96 1.91 -7.93 4.20
C LEU A 96 2.70 -8.94 5.04
N PRO A 97 2.33 -9.26 6.29
CA PRO A 97 3.01 -10.29 7.08
C PRO A 97 2.82 -11.73 6.57
N SER A 98 2.01 -11.95 5.52
CA SER A 98 1.74 -13.27 4.95
C SER A 98 3.01 -14.11 4.67
N GLU A 99 3.00 -15.37 5.07
CA GLU A 99 4.06 -16.33 4.72
C GLU A 99 4.04 -16.71 3.24
N ASP A 100 2.87 -16.63 2.61
CA ASP A 100 2.71 -16.85 1.16
C ASP A 100 3.34 -15.67 0.39
N PRO A 101 4.40 -15.92 -0.42
CA PRO A 101 5.13 -14.87 -1.13
C PRO A 101 4.29 -14.21 -2.24
N GLU A 102 3.31 -14.92 -2.82
CA GLU A 102 2.45 -14.36 -3.87
C GLU A 102 1.44 -13.38 -3.25
N ILE A 103 0.91 -13.70 -2.07
CA ILE A 103 0.03 -12.78 -1.33
C ILE A 103 0.79 -11.53 -0.92
N TYR A 104 2.02 -11.68 -0.42
CA TYR A 104 2.88 -10.54 -0.09
C TYR A 104 3.18 -9.65 -1.31
N GLU A 105 3.61 -10.26 -2.43
CA GLU A 105 3.96 -9.49 -3.63
C GLU A 105 2.74 -8.75 -4.17
N ASN A 106 1.59 -9.42 -4.31
CA ASN A 106 0.38 -8.79 -4.84
C ASN A 106 -0.19 -7.71 -3.92
N SER A 107 -0.23 -7.95 -2.60
CA SER A 107 -0.69 -6.94 -1.64
C SER A 107 0.23 -5.72 -1.62
N SER A 108 1.55 -5.90 -1.63
CA SER A 108 2.52 -4.81 -1.64
C SER A 108 2.48 -3.99 -2.93
N GLN A 109 2.27 -4.62 -4.08
CA GLN A 109 2.10 -3.93 -5.37
C GLN A 109 0.79 -3.12 -5.41
N CYS A 110 -0.33 -3.71 -4.96
CA CYS A 110 -1.61 -3.01 -4.86
C CYS A 110 -1.50 -1.80 -3.93
N LEU A 111 -0.92 -1.99 -2.73
CA LEU A 111 -0.73 -0.93 -1.75
C LEU A 111 0.13 0.20 -2.31
N SER A 112 1.23 -0.13 -3.01
CA SER A 112 2.10 0.86 -3.64
C SER A 112 1.36 1.71 -4.68
N LEU A 113 0.52 1.11 -5.51
CA LEU A 113 -0.27 1.85 -6.49
C LEU A 113 -1.35 2.69 -5.82
N MET A 114 -2.02 2.18 -4.79
CA MET A 114 -3.03 2.93 -4.04
C MET A 114 -2.47 4.21 -3.45
N VAL A 115 -1.35 4.14 -2.72
CA VAL A 115 -0.76 5.34 -2.10
C VAL A 115 -0.13 6.29 -3.13
N GLN A 116 0.26 5.79 -4.31
CA GLN A 116 0.68 6.65 -5.42
C GLN A 116 -0.50 7.44 -5.99
N LEU A 117 -1.64 6.78 -6.20
CA LEU A 117 -2.85 7.37 -6.79
C LEU A 117 -3.59 8.29 -5.82
N TYR A 118 -3.72 7.88 -4.56
CA TYR A 118 -4.59 8.52 -3.57
C TYR A 118 -3.83 9.09 -2.37
N GLY A 119 -2.50 8.95 -2.29
CA GLY A 119 -1.76 9.42 -1.11
C GLY A 119 -2.22 8.71 0.16
N GLY A 120 -2.48 9.48 1.21
CA GLY A 120 -2.95 9.02 2.51
C GLY A 120 -4.44 9.28 2.75
N GLU A 121 -5.28 9.19 1.71
CA GLU A 121 -6.73 9.46 1.83
C GLU A 121 -7.44 8.54 2.84
N ASN A 122 -7.06 7.26 2.94
CA ASN A 122 -7.65 6.34 3.91
C ASN A 122 -7.12 6.63 5.33
N GLN A 123 -8.01 7.00 6.25
CA GLN A 123 -7.66 7.43 7.61
C GLN A 123 -7.06 6.31 8.47
N ASP A 124 -7.36 5.05 8.14
CA ASP A 124 -6.94 3.89 8.93
C ASP A 124 -5.58 3.34 8.48
N SER A 125 -4.92 3.96 7.50
CA SER A 125 -3.67 3.46 6.91
C SER A 125 -2.52 3.40 7.92
N MET A 126 -2.56 4.21 8.98
CA MET A 126 -1.53 4.32 10.01
C MET A 126 -2.09 4.04 11.41
N THR A 127 -3.05 3.14 11.56
CA THR A 127 -3.45 2.62 12.88
C THR A 127 -2.29 1.88 13.55
N PRO A 128 -2.32 1.69 14.90
CA PRO A 128 -1.29 0.92 15.60
C PRO A 128 -1.01 -0.46 14.99
N ASP A 129 -2.06 -1.22 14.69
CA ASP A 129 -1.96 -2.57 14.10
C ASP A 129 -1.28 -2.55 12.71
N ASN A 130 -1.59 -1.54 11.90
CA ASN A 130 -0.98 -1.36 10.59
C ASN A 130 0.49 -0.96 10.69
N MET A 131 0.83 -0.09 11.65
CA MET A 131 2.23 0.26 11.92
C MET A 131 3.04 -0.91 12.46
N GLU A 132 2.45 -1.77 13.28
CA GLU A 132 3.05 -3.02 13.73
C GLU A 132 3.30 -3.97 12.55
N SER A 133 2.32 -4.12 11.65
CA SER A 133 2.47 -4.90 10.42
C SER A 133 3.63 -4.38 9.54
N PHE A 134 3.73 -3.05 9.38
CA PHE A 134 4.87 -2.44 8.68
C PHE A 134 6.21 -2.75 9.35
N ALA A 135 6.28 -2.60 10.68
CA ALA A 135 7.50 -2.87 11.43
C ALA A 135 7.94 -4.33 11.30
N GLN A 136 7.00 -5.27 11.48
CA GLN A 136 7.24 -6.71 11.34
C GLN A 136 7.81 -7.04 9.96
N VAL A 137 7.19 -6.53 8.90
CA VAL A 137 7.58 -6.82 7.51
C VAL A 137 8.93 -6.19 7.16
N LEU A 138 9.22 -4.98 7.65
CA LEU A 138 10.53 -4.34 7.45
C LEU A 138 11.68 -5.15 8.07
N VAL A 139 11.44 -5.86 9.18
CA VAL A 139 12.44 -6.71 9.85
C VAL A 139 12.51 -8.09 9.21
N SER A 140 11.38 -8.70 8.86
CA SER A 140 11.33 -10.07 8.34
C SER A 140 11.79 -10.17 6.88
N ARG A 141 11.49 -9.15 6.06
CA ARG A 141 11.88 -9.10 4.65
C ARG A 141 13.22 -8.40 4.50
N ARG A 142 14.28 -9.16 4.26
CA ARG A 142 15.65 -8.63 4.11
C ARG A 142 16.03 -8.24 2.68
N GLU A 143 15.13 -8.46 1.70
CA GLU A 143 15.41 -8.06 0.33
C GLU A 143 15.32 -6.53 0.20
N PRO A 144 16.40 -5.84 -0.24
CA PRO A 144 16.38 -4.38 -0.30
C PRO A 144 15.31 -3.81 -1.21
N LYS A 145 14.94 -4.50 -2.29
CA LYS A 145 13.88 -4.07 -3.21
C LYS A 145 12.53 -3.98 -2.49
N GLN A 146 12.21 -4.98 -1.68
CA GLN A 146 10.98 -5.09 -0.90
C GLN A 146 10.92 -4.02 0.19
N GLN A 147 12.01 -3.87 0.96
CA GLN A 147 12.10 -2.83 1.99
C GLN A 147 11.99 -1.42 1.39
N LYS A 148 12.65 -1.14 0.25
CA LYS A 148 12.52 0.16 -0.44
C LYS A 148 11.10 0.44 -0.89
N LEU A 149 10.39 -0.56 -1.39
CA LEU A 149 8.99 -0.42 -1.78
C LEU A 149 8.15 -0.01 -0.57
N LEU A 150 8.30 -0.73 0.55
CA LEU A 150 7.53 -0.50 1.76
C LEU A 150 7.85 0.85 2.42
N LEU A 151 9.12 1.23 2.47
CA LEU A 151 9.52 2.55 2.98
C LEU A 151 8.95 3.68 2.13
N ARG A 152 8.88 3.53 0.81
CA ARG A 152 8.21 4.52 -0.05
C ARG A 152 6.72 4.61 0.22
N VAL A 153 6.05 3.50 0.51
CA VAL A 153 4.65 3.48 0.93
C VAL A 153 4.47 4.25 2.23
N ILE A 154 5.23 3.91 3.28
CA ILE A 154 5.17 4.58 4.58
C ILE A 154 5.45 6.08 4.43
N LYS A 155 6.53 6.44 3.73
CA LYS A 155 6.88 7.84 3.46
C LYS A 155 5.74 8.58 2.77
N ARG A 156 5.09 7.97 1.78
CA ARG A 156 3.97 8.58 1.06
C ARG A 156 2.77 8.79 1.98
N LEU A 157 2.43 7.81 2.83
CA LEU A 157 1.31 7.90 3.77
C LEU A 157 1.48 9.06 4.76
N VAL A 158 2.68 9.23 5.33
CA VAL A 158 2.94 10.27 6.34
C VAL A 158 3.23 11.65 5.77
N THR A 159 3.72 11.74 4.52
CA THR A 159 3.95 13.05 3.87
C THR A 159 2.71 13.61 3.19
N SER A 160 1.69 12.80 2.92
CA SER A 160 0.46 13.24 2.26
C SER A 160 -0.74 13.44 3.18
N ASN A 161 -0.63 13.07 4.47
CA ASN A 161 -1.69 13.26 5.45
C ASN A 161 -1.09 13.55 6.84
N GLU A 162 -1.42 14.72 7.40
CA GLU A 162 -0.94 15.15 8.71
C GLU A 162 -1.42 14.25 9.85
N LYS A 163 -2.65 13.72 9.78
CA LYS A 163 -3.17 12.78 10.79
C LYS A 163 -2.37 11.48 10.85
N HIS A 164 -1.87 11.02 9.69
CA HIS A 164 -0.98 9.86 9.63
C HIS A 164 0.37 10.13 10.28
N LEU A 165 0.91 11.33 10.05
CA LEU A 165 2.14 11.76 10.71
C LEU A 165 1.95 11.84 12.23
N ASP A 166 0.83 12.40 12.69
CA ASP A 166 0.52 12.51 14.12
C ASP A 166 0.29 11.14 14.76
N SER A 167 -0.44 10.24 14.10
CA SER A 167 -0.61 8.87 14.60
C SER A 167 0.72 8.13 14.69
N MET A 168 1.60 8.29 13.70
CA MET A 168 2.96 7.71 13.76
C MET A 168 3.79 8.26 14.92
N LYS A 169 3.65 9.56 15.25
CA LYS A 169 4.35 10.18 16.40
C LYS A 169 3.84 9.65 17.74
N ASN A 170 2.53 9.47 17.86
CA ASN A 170 1.87 9.16 19.12
C ASN A 170 1.86 7.66 19.42
N ASP A 171 1.58 6.84 18.41
CA ASP A 171 1.30 5.41 18.57
C ASP A 171 2.28 4.51 17.80
N GLY A 172 3.17 5.09 16.98
CA GLY A 172 4.06 4.37 16.06
C GLY A 172 5.43 3.98 16.61
N GLU A 173 5.62 3.90 17.93
CA GLU A 173 6.95 3.69 18.55
C GLU A 173 7.67 2.44 18.04
N LEU A 174 6.95 1.33 17.81
CA LEU A 174 7.55 0.10 17.27
C LEU A 174 8.09 0.31 15.84
N LEU A 175 7.33 1.01 14.99
CA LEU A 175 7.75 1.34 13.63
C LEU A 175 8.93 2.31 13.65
N LEU A 176 8.91 3.33 14.52
CA LEU A 176 10.00 4.29 14.67
C LEU A 176 11.30 3.61 15.10
N ARG A 177 11.27 2.74 16.12
CA ARG A 177 12.43 1.93 16.51
C ARG A 177 12.92 1.03 15.40
N THR A 178 12.00 0.47 14.61
CA THR A 178 12.37 -0.37 13.46
C THR A 178 13.12 0.44 12.40
N LEU A 179 12.67 1.66 12.11
CA LEU A 179 13.36 2.58 11.21
C LEU A 179 14.73 2.99 11.75
N GLU A 180 14.85 3.31 13.04
CA GLU A 180 16.13 3.61 13.71
C GLU A 180 17.10 2.43 13.61
N ARG A 181 16.61 1.20 13.80
CA ARG A 181 17.44 0.00 13.64
C ARG A 181 17.88 -0.21 12.18
N LEU A 182 17.03 0.07 11.19
CA LEU A 182 17.41 -0.01 9.78
C LEU A 182 18.51 1.01 9.39
N THR A 183 18.65 2.11 10.13
CA THR A 183 19.71 3.09 9.88
C THR A 183 21.00 2.76 10.64
N GLN A 184 20.90 2.10 11.79
CA GLN A 184 22.03 1.89 12.72
C GLN A 184 22.63 0.47 12.69
N ASP A 185 21.87 -0.55 12.28
CA ASP A 185 22.27 -1.96 12.35
C ASP A 185 22.56 -2.53 10.94
N PRO A 186 23.85 -2.64 10.54
CA PRO A 186 24.24 -3.20 9.24
C PRO A 186 23.87 -4.67 9.06
N SER A 187 23.45 -5.38 10.12
CA SER A 187 22.98 -6.77 10.04
C SER A 187 21.54 -6.89 9.54
N LEU A 188 20.74 -5.83 9.67
CA LEU A 188 19.38 -5.74 9.14
C LEU A 188 19.36 -5.35 7.67
N ASN A 189 20.19 -4.37 7.27
CA ASN A 189 20.41 -4.04 5.87
C ASN A 189 21.74 -3.28 5.67
N LYS A 190 22.38 -3.47 4.50
CA LYS A 190 23.57 -2.74 4.05
C LYS A 190 23.31 -1.84 2.84
N ASP A 191 22.09 -1.85 2.29
CA ASP A 191 21.66 -1.04 1.15
C ASP A 191 21.48 0.42 1.61
N ILE A 192 22.34 1.29 1.07
CA ILE A 192 22.38 2.72 1.39
C ILE A 192 21.04 3.40 1.11
N ALA A 193 20.31 2.98 0.08
CA ALA A 193 19.03 3.60 -0.26
C ALA A 193 17.90 3.19 0.71
N VAL A 194 17.96 1.99 1.31
CA VAL A 194 17.08 1.62 2.43
C VAL A 194 17.35 2.50 3.63
N THR A 195 18.62 2.64 4.03
CA THR A 195 19.02 3.51 5.13
C THR A 195 18.60 4.97 4.89
N SER A 196 18.85 5.51 3.69
CA SER A 196 18.43 6.88 3.32
C SER A 196 16.93 7.07 3.44
N LEU A 197 16.12 6.16 2.90
CA LEU A 197 14.66 6.25 2.98
C LEU A 197 14.16 6.18 4.42
N ALA A 198 14.75 5.31 5.26
CA ALA A 198 14.40 5.22 6.67
C ALA A 198 14.74 6.52 7.43
N SER A 199 15.94 7.08 7.21
CA SER A 199 16.35 8.38 7.78
C SER A 199 15.44 9.54 7.34
N GLU A 200 15.02 9.57 6.07
CA GLU A 200 14.10 10.60 5.57
C GLU A 200 12.72 10.54 6.26
N ILE A 201 12.23 9.33 6.56
CA ILE A 201 10.97 9.15 7.31
C ILE A 201 11.16 9.62 8.75
N LEU A 202 12.23 9.18 9.42
CA LEU A 202 12.53 9.61 10.80
C LEU A 202 12.63 11.14 10.90
N SER A 203 13.31 11.78 9.95
CA SER A 203 13.40 13.24 9.89
C SER A 203 12.04 13.91 9.70
N THR A 204 11.11 13.29 8.97
CA THR A 204 9.74 13.82 8.80
C THR A 204 8.97 13.80 10.13
N VAL A 205 9.24 12.80 10.97
CA VAL A 205 8.64 12.64 12.30
C VAL A 205 9.34 13.50 13.36
N GLY A 206 10.53 14.02 13.07
CA GLY A 206 11.34 14.83 13.99
C GLY A 206 12.29 14.00 14.86
N ARG A 207 12.62 12.77 14.44
CA ARG A 207 13.66 11.93 15.06
C ARG A 207 14.91 11.90 14.15
N GLN A 208 16.10 12.01 14.74
CA GLN A 208 17.40 11.91 14.06
C GLN A 208 18.23 10.81 14.70
#